data_AF-A0A0Q5XSF2-F1
#
_entry.id   AF-A0A0Q5XSF2-F1
#
_cell.length_a   1.000
_cell.length_b   1.000
_cell.length_c   1.000
_cell.angle_alpha   90.00
_cell.angle_beta   90.00
_cell.angle_gamma   90.00
#
_symmetry.space_group_name_H-M   'P 1'
#
loop_
_entity.id
_entity.type
_entity.pdbx_description
1 polymer ?
#
loop_
_entity_poly.entity_id
_entity_poly.type
_entity_poly.pdbx_seq_one_letter_code
_entity_poly.pdbx_strand_id
1 'polypeptide(L)'
;MSDTIAAAIAAAQAGAAELANTAGALAAQASTGTALGAPASAGAPLGLDDMMGGGVSVDHWLKITQFGLTIGDKTKPLDSIDVFIDMAEIAYSFQIKYQMNGKAVYHRTYDRVLDAQGGSWAETMRKAQQIDGKAYEYRSAEIPMTLATSVVSKEAGKNAAEAGERVGLTLSTTGWKQFQTWVRDLARKQIDAKNAVLKVTIGFEEKRKEGVNPWGVPTFLGAEEVDVIPHFDTVH
;
A
#
# COMPACT_ATOMS: atom_id res chain seq x y z
N MET A 1 -63.20 -40.06 -9.63
CA MET A 1 -61.83 -39.76 -10.12
C MET A 1 -61.42 -38.30 -9.90
N SER A 2 -62.36 -37.37 -9.73
CA SER A 2 -62.10 -35.95 -9.41
C SER A 2 -61.63 -35.70 -7.97
N ASP A 3 -62.13 -36.46 -6.98
CA ASP A 3 -61.83 -36.22 -5.56
C ASP A 3 -60.40 -36.63 -5.15
N THR A 4 -59.83 -37.64 -5.80
CA THR A 4 -58.45 -38.10 -5.57
C THR A 4 -57.39 -37.13 -6.07
N ILE A 5 -57.71 -36.36 -7.12
CA ILE A 5 -56.80 -35.34 -7.68
C ILE A 5 -56.81 -34.10 -6.79
N ALA A 6 -57.98 -33.69 -6.27
CA ALA A 6 -58.09 -32.58 -5.33
C ALA A 6 -57.34 -32.86 -4.01
N ALA A 7 -57.42 -34.09 -3.49
CA ALA A 7 -56.68 -34.51 -2.30
C ALA A 7 -55.15 -34.53 -2.53
N ALA A 8 -54.70 -34.95 -3.71
CA ALA A 8 -53.28 -34.96 -4.06
C ALA A 8 -52.70 -33.53 -4.20
N ILE A 9 -53.47 -32.59 -4.74
CA ILE A 9 -53.07 -31.19 -4.86
C ILE A 9 -53.00 -30.52 -3.48
N ALA A 10 -53.97 -30.78 -2.59
CA ALA A 10 -53.95 -30.26 -1.23
C ALA A 10 -52.76 -30.79 -0.41
N ALA A 11 -52.43 -32.09 -0.54
CA ALA A 11 -51.26 -32.68 0.11
C ALA A 11 -49.93 -32.11 -0.43
N ALA A 12 -49.84 -31.87 -1.74
CA ALA A 12 -48.66 -31.24 -2.34
C ALA A 12 -48.47 -29.78 -1.89
N GLN A 13 -49.56 -29.02 -1.75
CA GLN A 13 -49.52 -27.64 -1.26
C GLN A 13 -49.17 -27.57 0.24
N ALA A 14 -49.66 -28.51 1.06
CA ALA A 14 -49.28 -28.62 2.46
C ALA A 14 -47.80 -28.96 2.63
N GLY A 15 -47.27 -29.91 1.85
CA GLY A 15 -45.83 -30.24 1.86
C GLY A 15 -44.94 -29.09 1.40
N ALA A 16 -45.39 -28.29 0.42
CA ALA A 16 -44.66 -27.11 -0.03
C ALA A 16 -44.64 -25.98 1.04
N ALA A 17 -45.73 -25.80 1.79
CA ALA A 17 -45.79 -24.83 2.88
C ALA A 17 -44.90 -25.24 4.08
N GLU A 18 -44.81 -26.54 4.37
CA GLU A 18 -43.96 -27.07 5.44
C GLU A 18 -42.47 -26.96 5.10
N LEU A 19 -42.09 -27.19 3.83
CA LEU A 19 -40.74 -26.95 3.32
C LEU A 19 -40.35 -25.46 3.34
N ALA A 20 -41.29 -24.55 3.05
CA ALA A 20 -41.06 -23.10 3.11
C ALA A 20 -40.88 -22.61 4.57
N ASN A 21 -41.66 -23.13 5.52
CA ASN A 21 -41.50 -22.82 6.94
C ASN A 21 -40.19 -23.41 7.53
N THR A 22 -39.78 -24.58 7.07
CA THR A 22 -38.49 -25.20 7.47
C THR A 22 -37.31 -24.40 6.91
N ALA A 23 -37.41 -23.89 5.67
CA ALA A 23 -36.41 -23.01 5.08
C ALA A 23 -36.32 -21.64 5.79
N GLY A 24 -37.46 -21.08 6.22
CA GLY A 24 -37.50 -19.85 7.03
C GLY A 24 -36.90 -20.03 8.43
N ALA A 25 -37.13 -21.17 9.07
CA ALA A 25 -36.56 -21.49 10.38
C ALA A 25 -35.04 -21.73 10.32
N LEU A 26 -34.53 -22.37 9.26
CA LEU A 26 -33.09 -22.54 9.01
C LEU A 26 -32.39 -21.20 8.70
N ALA A 27 -33.05 -20.28 8.00
CA ALA A 27 -32.54 -18.93 7.76
C ALA A 27 -32.49 -18.07 9.04
N ALA A 28 -33.43 -18.25 9.97
CA ALA A 28 -33.44 -17.55 11.26
C ALA A 28 -32.39 -18.10 12.25
N GLN A 29 -32.07 -19.40 12.19
CA GLN A 29 -31.07 -20.05 13.06
C GLN A 29 -29.61 -19.80 12.63
N ALA A 30 -29.40 -19.28 11.42
CA ALA A 30 -28.09 -18.82 10.93
C ALA A 30 -27.65 -17.47 11.53
N SER A 31 -28.46 -16.83 12.38
CA SER A 31 -28.19 -15.49 12.93
C SER A 31 -27.46 -15.47 14.29
N THR A 32 -27.11 -16.63 14.87
CA THR A 32 -26.41 -16.72 16.19
C THR A 32 -25.17 -17.61 16.22
N GLY A 33 -24.67 -18.06 15.07
CA GLY A 33 -23.41 -18.79 14.95
C GLY A 33 -22.38 -17.99 14.15
N THR A 34 -21.18 -17.84 14.70
CA THR A 34 -20.00 -17.23 14.07
C THR A 34 -19.86 -17.72 12.62
N ALA A 35 -20.19 -16.86 11.65
CA ALA A 35 -20.05 -17.18 10.24
C ALA A 35 -18.57 -17.35 9.89
N LEU A 36 -18.13 -18.61 9.79
CA LEU A 36 -16.96 -18.97 8.99
C LEU A 36 -17.25 -18.47 7.57
N GLY A 37 -16.41 -17.58 7.07
CA GLY A 37 -16.60 -16.87 5.81
C GLY A 37 -16.96 -17.83 4.67
N ALA A 38 -17.96 -17.44 3.88
CA ALA A 38 -18.26 -18.12 2.62
C ALA A 38 -16.96 -18.28 1.81
N PRO A 39 -16.76 -19.43 1.11
CA PRO A 39 -15.63 -19.54 0.19
C PRO A 39 -15.70 -18.36 -0.77
N ALA A 40 -14.59 -17.64 -0.92
CA ALA A 40 -14.51 -16.52 -1.84
C ALA A 40 -15.07 -16.98 -3.19
N SER A 41 -16.09 -16.27 -3.70
CA SER A 41 -16.54 -16.45 -5.07
C SER A 41 -15.30 -16.45 -5.95
N ALA A 42 -15.13 -17.45 -6.82
CA ALA A 42 -14.05 -17.48 -7.78
C ALA A 42 -14.07 -16.14 -8.51
N GLY A 43 -13.10 -15.27 -8.21
CA GLY A 43 -12.95 -13.98 -8.86
C GLY A 43 -12.64 -14.22 -10.34
N ALA A 44 -12.88 -13.20 -11.17
CA ALA A 44 -12.35 -13.23 -12.52
C ALA A 44 -10.84 -13.52 -12.46
N PRO A 45 -10.30 -14.34 -13.38
CA PRO A 45 -8.85 -14.51 -13.47
C PRO A 45 -8.20 -13.13 -13.62
N LEU A 46 -7.16 -12.87 -12.83
CA LEU A 46 -6.43 -11.60 -12.85
C LEU A 46 -5.96 -11.31 -14.28
N GLY A 47 -6.41 -10.17 -14.81
CA GLY A 47 -5.98 -9.66 -16.10
C GLY A 47 -4.72 -8.81 -16.00
N LEU A 48 -4.18 -8.42 -17.16
CA LEU A 48 -3.05 -7.49 -17.23
C LEU A 48 -3.37 -6.16 -16.54
N ASP A 49 -4.60 -5.66 -16.66
CA ASP A 49 -5.05 -4.43 -15.99
C ASP A 49 -5.11 -4.58 -14.46
N ASP A 50 -5.45 -5.77 -13.95
CA ASP A 50 -5.43 -6.07 -12.51
C ASP A 50 -3.98 -6.19 -11.99
N MET A 51 -3.08 -6.72 -12.82
CA MET A 51 -1.64 -6.77 -12.54
C MET A 51 -1.02 -5.36 -12.53
N MET A 52 -1.44 -4.50 -13.47
CA MET A 52 -0.99 -3.10 -13.58
C MET A 52 -1.63 -2.18 -12.53
N GLY A 53 -2.80 -2.52 -11.99
CA GLY A 53 -3.43 -1.83 -10.86
C GLY A 53 -2.83 -2.19 -9.49
N GLY A 54 -1.91 -3.17 -9.44
CA GLY A 54 -1.33 -3.70 -8.21
C GLY A 54 -0.01 -3.04 -7.81
N GLY A 55 -0.08 -2.00 -6.97
CA GLY A 55 1.08 -1.42 -6.28
C GLY A 55 2.19 -0.87 -7.17
N VAL A 56 3.25 -0.32 -6.56
CA VAL A 56 4.41 0.19 -7.30
C VAL A 56 5.46 -0.91 -7.46
N SER A 57 5.88 -1.18 -8.70
CA SER A 57 6.98 -2.12 -8.99
C SER A 57 8.34 -1.40 -8.96
N VAL A 58 9.22 -1.87 -8.08
CA VAL A 58 10.59 -1.38 -7.89
C VAL A 58 11.52 -2.55 -7.59
N ASP A 59 12.79 -2.41 -7.94
CA ASP A 59 13.82 -3.42 -7.66
C ASP A 59 14.14 -3.44 -6.16
N HIS A 60 14.22 -2.26 -5.55
CA HIS A 60 14.56 -2.11 -4.14
C HIS A 60 13.70 -1.08 -3.40
N TRP A 61 13.44 -1.32 -2.12
CA TRP A 61 12.80 -0.33 -1.25
C TRP A 61 13.83 0.39 -0.39
N LEU A 62 13.74 1.72 -0.39
CA LEU A 62 14.50 2.58 0.50
C LEU A 62 13.91 2.54 1.90
N LYS A 63 14.80 2.37 2.88
CA LYS A 63 14.47 2.52 4.29
C LYS A 63 15.17 3.75 4.84
N ILE A 64 14.38 4.64 5.43
CA ILE A 64 14.87 5.85 6.09
C ILE A 64 14.89 5.62 7.60
N THR A 65 16.02 5.92 8.22
CA THR A 65 16.24 5.81 9.65
C THR A 65 16.78 7.11 10.22
N GLN A 66 16.93 7.20 11.54
CA GLN A 66 17.60 8.34 12.18
C GLN A 66 19.07 8.51 11.77
N PHE A 67 19.68 7.51 11.13
CA PHE A 67 21.08 7.50 10.74
C PHE A 67 21.30 7.73 9.25
N GLY A 68 20.25 7.67 8.43
CA GLY A 68 20.38 7.75 6.98
C GLY A 68 19.42 6.87 6.19
N LEU A 69 19.65 6.88 4.89
CA LEU A 69 18.96 6.06 3.90
C LEU A 69 19.69 4.73 3.71
N THR A 70 18.93 3.66 3.49
CA THR A 70 19.48 2.33 3.20
C THR A 70 18.70 1.65 2.10
N ILE A 71 19.39 0.87 1.25
CA ILE A 71 18.79 0.00 0.25
C ILE A 71 18.82 -1.43 0.81
N GLY A 72 17.69 -1.88 1.37
CA GLY A 72 17.63 -3.11 2.16
C GLY A 72 18.71 -3.15 3.25
N ASP A 73 19.36 -4.30 3.43
CA ASP A 73 20.49 -4.45 4.34
C ASP A 73 21.86 -4.36 3.63
N LYS A 74 21.89 -3.92 2.36
CA LYS A 74 23.07 -3.95 1.51
C LYS A 74 24.01 -2.76 1.73
N THR A 75 23.49 -1.60 2.15
CA THR A 75 24.28 -0.36 2.28
C THR A 75 24.59 -0.03 3.73
N LYS A 76 25.66 0.74 3.95
CA LYS A 76 25.76 1.59 5.15
C LYS A 76 24.72 2.72 5.04
N PRO A 77 24.31 3.37 6.15
CA PRO A 77 23.46 4.55 6.06
C PRO A 77 24.11 5.60 5.15
N LEU A 78 23.34 6.06 4.17
CA LEU A 78 23.71 7.10 3.21
C LEU A 78 23.10 8.43 3.67
N ASP A 79 23.80 9.53 3.41
CA ASP A 79 23.26 10.87 3.71
C ASP A 79 22.22 11.31 2.66
N SER A 80 22.45 10.94 1.40
CA SER A 80 21.53 11.23 0.30
C SER A 80 21.77 10.30 -0.89
N ILE A 81 20.81 10.28 -1.81
CA ILE A 81 20.90 9.66 -3.14
C ILE A 81 20.30 10.60 -4.18
N ASP A 82 20.85 10.58 -5.39
CA ASP A 82 20.27 11.30 -6.52
C ASP A 82 19.39 10.36 -7.34
N VAL A 83 18.19 10.84 -7.67
CA VAL A 83 17.18 10.04 -8.37
C VAL A 83 16.42 10.88 -9.40
N PHE A 84 15.76 10.18 -10.31
CA PHE A 84 14.71 10.71 -11.15
C PHE A 84 13.35 10.26 -10.62
N ILE A 85 12.40 11.18 -10.50
CA ILE A 85 11.02 10.90 -10.08
C ILE A 85 10.11 11.25 -11.24
N ASP A 86 9.35 10.28 -11.73
CA ASP A 86 8.17 10.55 -12.56
C ASP A 86 6.98 10.81 -11.64
N MET A 87 6.49 12.04 -11.62
CA MET A 87 5.39 12.44 -10.73
C MET A 87 4.08 11.72 -11.06
N ALA A 88 3.89 11.25 -12.31
CA ALA A 88 2.70 10.53 -12.74
C ALA A 88 2.66 9.08 -12.23
N GLU A 89 3.82 8.49 -11.92
CA GLU A 89 3.92 7.12 -11.40
C GLU A 89 3.71 7.01 -9.88
N ILE A 90 3.55 8.14 -9.17
CA ILE A 90 3.38 8.14 -7.72
C ILE A 90 2.03 7.52 -7.34
N ALA A 91 2.08 6.41 -6.59
CA ALA A 91 0.89 5.77 -6.07
C ALA A 91 0.51 6.35 -4.70
N TYR A 92 -0.53 7.18 -4.67
CA TYR A 92 -1.11 7.67 -3.43
C TYR A 92 -1.87 6.57 -2.71
N SER A 93 -1.69 6.46 -1.39
CA SER A 93 -2.31 5.42 -0.59
C SER A 93 -2.79 5.93 0.76
N PHE A 94 -3.66 5.16 1.39
CA PHE A 94 -3.94 5.26 2.81
C PHE A 94 -3.29 4.09 3.52
N GLN A 95 -2.81 4.32 4.73
CA GLN A 95 -2.16 3.31 5.53
C GLN A 95 -2.62 3.37 6.97
N ILE A 96 -2.51 2.25 7.66
CA ILE A 96 -2.72 2.16 9.10
C ILE A 96 -1.50 1.48 9.72
N LYS A 97 -1.05 2.03 10.85
CA LYS A 97 0.00 1.46 11.69
C LYS A 97 -0.57 1.12 13.05
N TYR A 98 -0.28 -0.07 13.55
CA TYR A 98 -0.64 -0.48 14.90
C TYR A 98 0.47 -1.33 15.54
N GLN A 99 0.51 -1.36 16.87
CA GLN A 99 1.46 -2.17 17.61
C GLN A 99 0.87 -3.55 17.91
N MET A 100 1.57 -4.61 17.50
CA MET A 100 1.22 -6.00 17.82
C MET A 100 2.46 -6.68 18.38
N ASN A 101 2.37 -7.17 19.63
CA ASN A 101 3.47 -7.86 20.32
C ASN A 101 4.80 -7.07 20.30
N GLY A 102 4.72 -5.76 20.52
CA GLY A 102 5.89 -4.86 20.53
C GLY A 102 6.49 -4.56 19.15
N LYS A 103 5.83 -4.97 18.06
CA LYS A 103 6.25 -4.68 16.67
C LYS A 103 5.21 -3.83 15.97
N ALA A 104 5.67 -2.87 15.18
CA ALA A 104 4.81 -2.08 14.31
C ALA A 104 4.39 -2.92 13.10
N VAL A 105 3.08 -3.04 12.88
CA VAL A 105 2.48 -3.67 11.71
C VAL A 105 1.83 -2.59 10.85
N TYR A 106 1.96 -2.73 9.54
CA TYR A 106 1.48 -1.76 8.56
C TYR A 106 0.59 -2.44 7.53
N HIS A 107 -0.57 -1.85 7.28
CA HIS A 107 -1.46 -2.21 6.18
C HIS A 107 -1.71 -0.99 5.30
N ARG A 108 -2.04 -1.23 4.03
CA ARG A 108 -2.27 -0.15 3.06
C ARG A 108 -3.45 -0.42 2.15
N THR A 109 -3.96 0.63 1.56
CA THR A 109 -5.01 0.59 0.53
C THR A 109 -4.78 1.73 -0.44
N TYR A 110 -5.12 1.51 -1.72
CA TYR A 110 -5.11 2.56 -2.75
C TYR A 110 -6.50 3.12 -3.02
N ASP A 111 -7.56 2.44 -2.57
CA ASP A 111 -8.96 2.75 -2.88
C ASP A 111 -9.87 2.89 -1.63
N ARG A 112 -9.35 2.59 -0.43
CA ARG A 112 -10.10 2.47 0.84
C ARG A 112 -11.16 1.38 0.88
N VAL A 113 -11.12 0.45 -0.07
CA VAL A 113 -12.03 -0.69 -0.15
C VAL A 113 -11.27 -1.97 0.14
N LEU A 114 -10.16 -2.19 -0.57
CA LEU A 114 -9.33 -3.38 -0.43
C LEU A 114 -8.02 -3.05 0.30
N ASP A 115 -7.68 -3.92 1.24
CA ASP A 115 -6.34 -3.97 1.80
C ASP A 115 -5.41 -4.59 0.76
N ALA A 116 -4.27 -3.95 0.47
CA ALA A 116 -3.30 -4.49 -0.49
C ALA A 116 -2.67 -5.80 0.00
N GLN A 117 -2.75 -6.08 1.30
CA GLN A 117 -2.38 -7.35 1.91
C GLN A 117 -3.51 -8.39 1.89
N GLY A 118 -4.67 -8.04 1.33
CA GLY A 118 -5.84 -8.89 1.14
C GLY A 118 -6.98 -8.60 2.11
N GLY A 119 -8.21 -8.76 1.61
CA GLY A 119 -9.44 -8.55 2.38
C GLY A 119 -9.95 -7.11 2.36
N SER A 120 -10.96 -6.85 3.19
CA SER A 120 -11.63 -5.55 3.28
C SER A 120 -10.83 -4.56 4.14
N TRP A 121 -10.64 -3.36 3.62
CA TRP A 121 -9.97 -2.28 4.34
C TRP A 121 -10.71 -1.91 5.65
N ALA A 122 -12.04 -1.93 5.63
CA ALA A 122 -12.85 -1.63 6.81
C ALA A 122 -12.61 -2.66 7.94
N GLU A 123 -12.46 -3.94 7.60
CA GLU A 123 -12.13 -4.97 8.57
C GLU A 123 -10.71 -4.86 9.10
N THR A 124 -9.74 -4.54 8.22
CA THR A 124 -8.36 -4.28 8.61
C THR A 124 -8.29 -3.12 9.62
N MET A 125 -8.97 -2.00 9.34
CA MET A 125 -9.03 -0.88 10.28
C MET A 125 -9.64 -1.26 11.62
N ARG A 126 -10.78 -1.98 11.61
CA ARG A 126 -11.44 -2.44 12.84
C ARG A 126 -10.52 -3.35 13.67
N LYS A 127 -9.86 -4.31 13.04
CA LYS A 127 -8.91 -5.23 13.71
C LYS A 127 -7.73 -4.47 14.30
N ALA A 128 -7.13 -3.56 13.53
CA ALA A 128 -6.02 -2.72 13.99
C ALA A 128 -6.40 -1.92 15.24
N GLN A 129 -7.58 -1.29 15.24
CA GLN A 129 -8.09 -0.51 16.37
C GLN A 129 -8.45 -1.35 17.60
N GLN A 130 -8.87 -2.61 17.41
CA GLN A 130 -9.09 -3.55 18.51
C GLN A 130 -7.77 -3.97 19.17
N ILE A 131 -6.70 -4.12 18.40
CA ILE A 131 -5.37 -4.49 18.90
C ILE A 131 -4.68 -3.29 19.55
N ASP A 132 -4.75 -2.12 18.90
CA ASP A 132 -4.15 -0.87 19.34
C ASP A 132 -5.18 0.25 19.21
N GLY A 133 -5.76 0.67 20.34
CA GLY A 133 -6.77 1.74 20.37
C GLY A 133 -6.27 3.10 19.88
N LYS A 134 -4.97 3.27 19.64
CA LYS A 134 -4.39 4.47 19.03
C LYS A 134 -4.17 4.34 17.52
N ALA A 135 -4.48 3.20 16.92
CA ALA A 135 -4.34 2.99 15.49
C ALA A 135 -5.29 3.91 14.70
N TYR A 136 -4.75 4.61 13.71
CA TYR A 136 -5.53 5.50 12.85
C TYR A 136 -5.01 5.43 11.41
N GLU A 137 -5.92 5.66 10.48
CA GLU A 137 -5.60 5.79 9.07
C GLU A 137 -4.88 7.12 8.80
N TYR A 138 -3.81 7.07 8.00
CA TYR A 138 -3.10 8.24 7.53
C TYR A 138 -2.82 8.18 6.03
N ARG A 139 -2.62 9.35 5.42
CA ARG A 139 -2.22 9.49 4.02
C ARG A 139 -0.74 9.14 3.84
N SER A 140 -0.44 8.45 2.77
CA SER A 140 0.91 8.11 2.34
C SER A 140 1.01 8.18 0.81
N ALA A 141 2.21 7.98 0.31
CA ALA A 141 2.48 7.75 -1.09
C ALA A 141 3.61 6.74 -1.20
N GLU A 142 3.61 6.03 -2.31
CA GLU A 142 4.73 5.23 -2.78
C GLU A 142 5.33 5.93 -3.97
N ILE A 143 6.59 6.30 -3.83
CA ILE A 143 7.30 7.10 -4.81
C ILE A 143 8.28 6.15 -5.49
N PRO A 144 7.95 5.61 -6.68
CA PRO A 144 8.96 5.00 -7.53
C PRO A 144 9.94 6.05 -8.03
N MET A 145 11.20 5.67 -8.08
CA MET A 145 12.28 6.55 -8.49
C MET A 145 13.31 5.73 -9.26
N THR A 146 14.03 6.36 -10.17
CA THR A 146 15.16 5.75 -10.90
C THR A 146 16.46 6.29 -10.34
N LEU A 147 17.41 5.43 -9.97
CA LEU A 147 18.71 5.88 -9.46
C LEU A 147 19.50 6.63 -10.53
N ALA A 148 19.97 7.85 -10.21
CA ALA A 148 20.81 8.62 -11.11
C ALA A 148 22.27 8.14 -11.11
N THR A 149 22.71 7.51 -10.02
CA THR A 149 24.06 6.97 -9.83
C THR A 149 24.00 5.65 -9.07
N SER A 150 24.95 4.74 -9.34
CA SER A 150 25.06 3.48 -8.60
C SER A 150 25.38 3.75 -7.13
N VAL A 151 24.79 2.93 -6.26
CA VAL A 151 24.95 3.03 -4.81
C VAL A 151 25.87 1.92 -4.33
N VAL A 152 26.98 2.29 -3.69
CA VAL A 152 27.98 1.32 -3.21
C VAL A 152 27.45 0.47 -2.06
N SER A 153 27.76 -0.83 -2.11
CA SER A 153 27.44 -1.80 -1.06
C SER A 153 28.35 -1.66 0.15
N LYS A 154 27.94 -2.23 1.29
CA LYS A 154 28.83 -2.47 2.44
C LYS A 154 29.95 -3.47 2.12
N GLU A 155 29.75 -4.32 1.11
CA GLU A 155 30.77 -5.23 0.60
C GLU A 155 31.66 -4.52 -0.42
N ALA A 156 32.98 -4.56 -0.19
CA ALA A 156 33.94 -3.85 -1.02
C ALA A 156 33.87 -4.30 -2.49
N GLY A 157 33.85 -3.33 -3.41
CA GLY A 157 33.85 -3.58 -4.85
C GLY A 157 32.50 -4.02 -5.43
N LYS A 158 31.41 -3.93 -4.68
CA LYS A 158 30.06 -4.21 -5.17
C LYS A 158 29.14 -3.01 -5.01
N ASN A 159 28.14 -2.92 -5.87
CA ASN A 159 27.03 -1.99 -5.72
C ASN A 159 25.86 -2.69 -5.00
N ALA A 160 25.18 -1.93 -4.15
CA ALA A 160 23.91 -2.33 -3.56
C ALA A 160 22.77 -2.21 -4.57
N ALA A 161 22.88 -1.23 -5.46
CA ALA A 161 21.98 -0.94 -6.56
C ALA A 161 22.74 -0.20 -7.67
N GLU A 162 22.38 -0.43 -8.92
CA GLU A 162 23.00 0.21 -10.09
C GLU A 162 22.25 1.48 -10.53
N ALA A 163 22.94 2.39 -11.22
CA ALA A 163 22.29 3.51 -11.91
C ALA A 163 21.26 2.96 -12.90
N GLY A 164 20.09 3.60 -12.96
CA GLY A 164 18.97 3.14 -13.78
C GLY A 164 18.05 2.11 -13.10
N GLU A 165 18.45 1.50 -11.98
CA GLU A 165 17.53 0.63 -11.22
C GLU A 165 16.43 1.43 -10.53
N ARG A 166 15.26 0.80 -10.37
CA ARG A 166 14.08 1.39 -9.73
C ARG A 166 14.13 1.18 -8.22
N VAL A 167 14.03 2.28 -7.49
CA VAL A 167 13.94 2.28 -6.03
C VAL A 167 12.64 2.93 -5.56
N GLY A 168 12.01 2.36 -4.53
CA GLY A 168 10.75 2.84 -3.97
C GLY A 168 10.91 3.47 -2.61
N LEU A 169 10.17 4.55 -2.35
CA LEU A 169 10.03 5.13 -1.02
C LEU A 169 8.56 5.18 -0.60
N THR A 170 8.22 4.53 0.51
CA THR A 170 6.91 4.68 1.15
C THR A 170 6.96 5.79 2.21
N LEU A 171 6.03 6.76 2.14
CA LEU A 171 6.03 7.88 3.08
C LEU A 171 5.42 7.53 4.44
N SER A 172 6.11 7.92 5.52
CA SER A 172 5.54 7.96 6.87
C SER A 172 4.60 9.16 7.06
N THR A 173 3.88 9.22 8.19
CA THR A 173 3.04 10.37 8.55
C THR A 173 3.81 11.69 8.57
N THR A 174 5.05 11.69 9.04
CA THR A 174 5.92 12.87 9.01
C THR A 174 6.48 13.11 7.61
N GLY A 175 6.82 12.05 6.87
CA GLY A 175 7.28 12.17 5.48
C GLY A 175 6.23 12.79 4.55
N TRP A 176 4.94 12.48 4.75
CA TRP A 176 3.84 13.06 3.99
C TRP A 176 3.82 14.59 4.04
N LYS A 177 4.02 15.19 5.22
CA LYS A 177 4.03 16.66 5.37
C LYS A 177 5.19 17.30 4.63
N GLN A 178 6.36 16.67 4.68
CA GLN A 178 7.58 17.12 4.01
C GLN A 178 7.39 17.04 2.50
N PHE A 179 6.90 15.90 2.00
CA PHE A 179 6.58 15.72 0.59
C PHE A 179 5.54 16.72 0.09
N GLN A 180 4.45 16.93 0.83
CA GLN A 180 3.43 17.92 0.48
C GLN A 180 3.99 19.35 0.43
N THR A 181 4.93 19.68 1.31
CA THR A 181 5.59 20.99 1.30
C THR A 181 6.45 21.15 0.06
N TRP A 182 7.23 20.13 -0.29
CA TRP A 182 8.04 20.11 -1.50
C TRP A 182 7.19 20.20 -2.78
N VAL A 183 6.11 19.42 -2.90
CA VAL A 183 5.17 19.50 -4.04
C VAL A 183 4.57 20.90 -4.19
N ARG A 184 4.24 21.59 -3.08
CA ARG A 184 3.77 22.99 -3.15
C ARG A 184 4.87 23.95 -3.61
N ASP A 185 6.13 23.68 -3.29
CA ASP A 185 7.27 24.47 -3.75
C ASP A 185 7.50 24.31 -5.25
N LEU A 186 7.33 23.10 -5.80
CA LEU A 186 7.33 22.86 -7.25
C LEU A 186 6.31 23.74 -7.97
N ALA A 187 5.07 23.76 -7.46
CA ALA A 187 4.01 24.58 -8.05
C ALA A 187 4.33 26.08 -8.01
N ARG A 188 5.01 26.56 -6.95
CA ARG A 188 5.48 27.96 -6.88
C ARG A 188 6.58 28.26 -7.89
N LYS A 189 7.39 27.25 -8.24
CA LYS A 189 8.40 27.29 -9.30
C LYS A 189 7.83 27.03 -10.70
N GLN A 190 6.50 26.91 -10.82
CA GLN A 190 5.79 26.63 -12.07
C GLN A 190 6.13 25.27 -12.72
N ILE A 191 6.63 24.32 -11.93
CA ILE A 191 6.87 22.94 -12.35
C ILE A 191 5.55 22.17 -12.23
N ASP A 192 5.20 21.38 -13.24
CA ASP A 192 3.99 20.55 -13.22
C ASP A 192 4.16 19.35 -12.27
N ALA A 193 3.76 19.54 -11.02
CA ALA A 193 3.85 18.51 -10.00
C ALA A 193 2.93 17.28 -10.22
N LYS A 194 2.21 17.20 -11.35
CA LYS A 194 1.41 16.02 -11.72
C LYS A 194 2.10 15.13 -12.74
N ASN A 195 2.84 15.71 -13.68
CA ASN A 195 3.37 14.99 -14.84
C ASN A 195 4.86 15.21 -15.09
N ALA A 196 5.50 16.13 -14.37
CA ALA A 196 6.92 16.40 -14.57
C ALA A 196 7.77 15.18 -14.20
N VAL A 197 8.86 15.01 -14.94
CA VAL A 197 9.97 14.14 -14.55
C VAL A 197 11.04 15.02 -13.91
N LEU A 198 11.43 14.68 -12.69
CA LEU A 198 12.27 15.53 -11.85
C LEU A 198 13.54 14.81 -11.44
N LYS A 199 14.69 15.44 -11.64
CA LYS A 199 15.92 15.07 -10.95
C LYS A 199 15.93 15.68 -9.55
N VAL A 200 16.06 14.83 -8.53
CA VAL A 200 15.91 15.20 -7.12
C VAL A 200 16.99 14.50 -6.29
N THR A 201 17.51 15.19 -5.29
CA THR A 201 18.33 14.56 -4.25
C THR A 201 17.44 14.19 -3.06
N ILE A 202 17.34 12.90 -2.75
CA ILE A 202 16.61 12.41 -1.59
C ILE A 202 17.59 12.27 -0.42
N GLY A 203 17.33 13.04 0.63
CA GLY A 203 18.08 12.98 1.89
C GLY A 203 17.21 12.53 3.06
N PHE A 204 17.72 12.76 4.26
CA PHE A 204 16.96 12.57 5.48
C PHE A 204 17.23 13.67 6.51
N GLU A 205 16.28 13.87 7.41
CA GLU A 205 16.44 14.68 8.61
C GLU A 205 16.09 13.83 9.83
N GLU A 206 16.97 13.82 10.84
CA GLU A 206 16.67 13.19 12.12
C GLU A 206 15.60 14.01 12.87
N LYS A 207 14.57 13.33 13.37
CA LYS A 207 13.60 13.89 14.30
C LYS A 207 13.70 13.20 15.64
N ARG A 208 13.59 14.00 16.70
CA ARG A 208 13.59 13.58 18.09
C ARG A 208 12.33 14.11 18.78
N LYS A 209 11.76 13.30 19.66
CA LYS A 209 10.68 13.70 20.56
C LYS A 209 10.86 12.97 21.88
N GLU A 210 10.67 13.68 22.99
CA GLU A 210 10.75 13.10 24.32
C GLU A 210 9.81 11.88 24.45
N GLY A 211 10.34 10.79 25.01
CA GLY A 211 9.61 9.52 25.17
C GLY A 211 9.38 8.73 23.88
N VAL A 212 9.99 9.12 22.75
CA VAL A 212 9.88 8.43 21.46
C VAL A 212 11.28 8.19 20.89
N ASN A 213 11.55 6.98 20.38
CA ASN A 213 12.80 6.68 19.69
C ASN A 213 12.97 7.64 18.50
N PRO A 214 14.17 8.19 18.26
CA PRO A 214 14.38 9.06 17.11
C PRO A 214 14.09 8.34 15.79
N TRP A 215 13.76 9.12 14.76
CA TRP A 215 13.40 8.58 13.45
C TRP A 215 13.89 9.52 12.35
N GLY A 216 14.06 8.99 11.15
CA GLY A 216 14.36 9.80 9.97
C GLY A 216 13.10 10.23 9.24
N VAL A 217 13.13 11.41 8.66
CA VAL A 217 12.11 11.93 7.75
C VAL A 217 12.76 12.22 6.40
N PRO A 218 12.18 11.80 5.26
CA PRO A 218 12.74 12.12 3.96
C PRO A 218 12.80 13.62 3.74
N THR A 219 13.88 14.06 3.11
CA THR A 219 14.01 15.41 2.54
C THR A 219 14.11 15.29 1.02
N PHE A 220 13.50 16.25 0.33
CA PHE A 220 13.52 16.36 -1.12
C PHE A 220 14.23 17.67 -1.45
N LEU A 221 15.47 17.56 -1.94
CA LEU A 221 16.36 18.68 -2.17
C LEU A 221 16.54 18.89 -3.67
N GLY A 222 16.45 20.15 -4.08
CA GLY A 222 16.40 20.49 -5.49
C GLY A 222 15.14 19.96 -6.18
N ALA A 223 14.99 20.34 -7.44
CA ALA A 223 14.08 19.77 -8.42
C ALA A 223 14.44 20.41 -9.76
N GLU A 224 15.07 19.64 -10.62
CA GLU A 224 15.33 20.02 -12.01
C GLU A 224 14.39 19.22 -12.89
N GLU A 225 13.55 19.91 -13.66
CA GLU A 225 12.68 19.26 -14.65
C GLU A 225 13.53 18.77 -15.81
N VAL A 226 13.31 17.52 -16.20
CA VAL A 226 13.96 16.87 -17.33
C VAL A 226 12.89 16.34 -18.28
N ASP A 227 13.18 16.32 -19.58
CA ASP A 227 12.19 15.88 -20.58
C ASP A 227 11.81 14.40 -20.41
N VAL A 228 12.81 13.56 -20.10
CA VAL A 228 12.67 12.12 -19.90
C VAL A 228 13.72 11.62 -18.91
N ILE A 229 13.43 10.50 -18.24
CA ILE A 229 14.45 9.77 -17.47
C ILE A 229 15.54 9.30 -18.47
N PRO A 230 16.83 9.61 -18.23
CA PRO A 230 17.90 9.18 -19.12
C PRO A 230 17.92 7.66 -19.31
N HIS A 231 18.31 7.23 -20.50
CA HIS A 231 18.67 5.83 -20.69
C HIS A 231 19.99 5.55 -20.00
N PHE A 232 20.02 4.52 -19.15
CA PHE A 232 21.22 4.06 -18.49
C PHE A 232 21.69 2.79 -19.20
N ASP A 233 22.90 2.84 -19.76
CA ASP A 233 23.55 1.64 -20.28
C ASP A 233 23.87 0.74 -19.07
N THR A 234 23.04 -0.28 -18.83
CA THR A 234 23.33 -1.28 -17.80
C THR A 234 24.55 -2.08 -18.23
N VAL A 235 25.69 -1.85 -17.58
CA VAL A 235 26.88 -2.68 -17.73
C VAL A 235 26.62 -3.99 -16.99
N HIS A 236 26.34 -5.06 -17.74
CA HIS A 236 26.19 -6.41 -17.22
C HIS A 236 27.49 -6.97 -16.62
#